data_AF-A0A537Y2F9-F1
#
_entry.id   AF-A0A537Y2F9-F1
#
_cell.length_a   1.000
_cell.length_b   1.000
_cell.length_c   1.000
_cell.angle_alpha   90.00
_cell.angle_beta   90.00
_cell.angle_gamma   90.00
#
_symmetry.space_group_name_H-M   'P 1'
#
loop_
_entity.id
_entity.type
_entity.pdbx_description
1 polymer ?
#
loop_
_entity_poly.entity_id
_entity_poly.type
_entity_poly.pdbx_seq_one_letter_code
_entity_poly.pdbx_strand_id
1 'polypeptide(L)'
;MKRTWSRALALVVLGSTLGLAGLPATTVAVAAATVSTPVDVTNDQFANNEESLGMSPSGQLLAGAWNDWEYNDGCGFSYSTNGGATWAPETFVPGLTKFTNDPDVAGTGTFAIAGDPAVAFNPKSGLFDVICQSFGHTGNQVRLLSTTFDASKANPNADVNEA
;
A
#
# COMPACT_ATOMS: atom_id res chain seq x y z
N MET A 1 -39.61 9.79 -13.38
CA MET A 1 -39.98 8.66 -12.50
C MET A 1 -38.91 8.53 -11.42
N LYS A 2 -39.24 8.85 -10.16
CA LYS A 2 -38.31 8.75 -9.02
C LYS A 2 -38.54 7.40 -8.35
N ARG A 3 -37.52 6.51 -8.35
CA ARG A 3 -37.59 5.21 -7.68
C ARG A 3 -37.01 5.34 -6.27
N THR A 4 -37.88 5.42 -5.28
CA THR A 4 -37.55 5.26 -3.86
C THR A 4 -37.44 3.78 -3.53
N TRP A 5 -36.27 3.35 -3.05
CA TRP A 5 -36.05 1.99 -2.55
C TRP A 5 -36.25 1.99 -1.04
N SER A 6 -37.35 1.42 -0.58
CA SER A 6 -37.63 1.21 0.84
C SER A 6 -36.78 0.06 1.37
N ARG A 7 -36.03 0.30 2.46
CA ARG A 7 -35.31 -0.73 3.22
C ARG A 7 -36.30 -1.55 4.04
N ALA A 8 -36.21 -2.86 3.99
CA ALA A 8 -36.77 -3.76 5.00
C ALA A 8 -35.70 -4.80 5.36
N LEU A 9 -35.10 -4.65 6.54
CA LEU A 9 -34.29 -5.69 7.16
C LEU A 9 -35.12 -6.25 8.32
N ALA A 10 -35.66 -7.45 8.15
CA ALA A 10 -36.36 -8.15 9.22
C ALA A 10 -35.32 -8.88 10.08
N LEU A 11 -35.16 -8.46 11.33
CA LEU A 11 -34.36 -9.17 12.32
C LEU A 11 -35.30 -10.11 13.10
N VAL A 12 -35.18 -11.41 12.86
CA VAL A 12 -35.85 -12.44 13.68
C VAL A 12 -34.89 -12.81 14.82
N VAL A 13 -35.23 -12.43 16.05
CA VAL A 13 -34.56 -12.94 17.26
C VAL A 13 -35.59 -13.82 17.99
N LEU A 14 -35.46 -15.13 17.81
CA LEU A 14 -36.13 -16.13 18.65
C LEU A 14 -35.32 -16.28 19.94
N GLY A 15 -35.92 -15.85 21.04
CA GLY A 15 -35.34 -15.93 22.38
C GLY A 15 -35.44 -17.34 22.95
N SER A 16 -34.29 -17.90 23.34
CA SER A 16 -34.18 -19.08 24.20
C SER A 16 -33.62 -18.61 25.55
N THR A 17 -34.48 -18.44 26.55
CA THR A 17 -34.06 -18.09 27.91
C THR A 17 -33.66 -19.35 28.66
N LEU A 18 -32.35 -19.63 28.75
CA LEU A 18 -31.77 -20.52 29.77
C LEU A 18 -30.73 -19.74 30.57
N GLY A 19 -30.89 -19.73 31.89
CA GLY A 19 -30.20 -18.85 32.81
C GLY A 19 -28.69 -19.11 32.92
N LEU A 20 -27.93 -18.01 32.84
CA LEU A 20 -26.67 -17.84 33.55
C LEU A 20 -26.82 -16.61 34.45
N ALA A 21 -26.79 -16.84 35.75
CA ALA A 21 -26.70 -15.78 36.75
C ALA A 21 -25.30 -15.15 36.73
N GLY A 22 -25.24 -13.81 36.66
CA GLY A 22 -24.32 -13.04 37.51
C GLY A 22 -22.87 -12.82 37.08
N LEU A 23 -22.53 -12.77 35.79
CA LEU A 23 -21.27 -12.14 35.38
C LEU A 23 -21.53 -10.65 35.07
N PRO A 24 -20.79 -9.69 35.65
CA PRO A 24 -20.89 -8.30 35.24
C PRO A 24 -20.44 -8.21 33.79
N ALA A 25 -21.38 -7.98 32.88
CA ALA A 25 -21.07 -7.67 31.50
C ALA A 25 -20.37 -6.31 31.49
N THR A 26 -19.04 -6.31 31.45
CA THR A 26 -18.25 -5.13 31.11
C THR A 26 -18.59 -4.78 29.67
N THR A 27 -19.49 -3.82 29.48
CA THR A 27 -19.79 -3.24 28.18
C THR A 27 -18.55 -2.46 27.75
N VAL A 28 -17.73 -3.06 26.89
CA VAL A 28 -16.70 -2.33 26.16
C VAL A 28 -17.43 -1.40 25.22
N ALA A 29 -17.44 -0.10 25.54
CA ALA A 29 -17.97 0.92 24.64
C ALA A 29 -17.05 0.96 23.41
N VAL A 30 -17.47 0.28 22.34
CA VAL A 30 -16.82 0.43 21.04
C VAL A 30 -17.19 1.82 20.55
N ALA A 31 -16.23 2.76 20.61
CA ALA A 31 -16.40 4.06 20.01
C ALA A 31 -16.81 3.86 18.54
N ALA A 32 -17.92 4.47 18.14
CA ALA A 32 -18.42 4.35 16.78
C ALA A 32 -17.36 4.87 15.81
N ALA A 33 -16.93 4.04 14.87
CA ALA A 33 -16.08 4.48 13.77
C ALA A 33 -16.80 5.59 13.01
N THR A 34 -16.17 6.75 12.89
CA THR A 34 -16.69 7.87 12.11
C THR A 34 -16.07 7.82 10.72
N VAL A 35 -16.92 7.87 9.69
CA VAL A 35 -16.47 7.94 8.30
C VAL A 35 -16.35 9.41 7.95
N SER A 36 -15.15 9.85 7.55
CA SER A 36 -14.93 11.21 7.08
C SER A 36 -15.62 11.46 5.74
N THR A 37 -15.78 12.74 5.39
CA THR A 37 -16.14 13.10 4.02
C THR A 37 -15.02 12.67 3.06
N PRO A 38 -15.35 12.17 1.85
CA PRO A 38 -14.33 11.90 0.83
C PRO A 38 -13.46 13.13 0.61
N VAL A 39 -12.14 12.95 0.62
CA VAL A 39 -11.18 14.01 0.31
C VAL A 39 -11.01 14.06 -1.20
N ASP A 40 -11.12 15.26 -1.75
CA ASP A 40 -10.84 15.51 -3.15
C ASP A 40 -9.32 15.52 -3.37
N VAL A 41 -8.83 14.53 -4.12
CA VAL A 41 -7.41 14.36 -4.48
C VAL A 41 -7.16 14.76 -5.94
N THR A 42 -8.07 15.50 -6.59
CA THR A 42 -7.94 15.90 -8.01
C THR A 42 -6.79 16.84 -8.33
N ASN A 43 -6.05 17.29 -7.32
CA ASN A 43 -4.80 18.04 -7.49
C ASN A 43 -3.56 17.14 -7.40
N ASP A 44 -3.74 15.83 -7.55
CA ASP A 44 -2.66 14.89 -7.76
C ASP A 44 -1.97 15.24 -9.09
N GLN A 45 -0.72 15.71 -8.98
CA GLN A 45 0.16 15.96 -10.13
C GLN A 45 0.74 14.65 -10.66
N PHE A 46 0.62 13.57 -9.88
CA PHE A 46 1.22 12.29 -10.16
C PHE A 46 0.19 11.39 -10.84
N ALA A 47 0.52 10.87 -12.01
CA ALA A 47 -0.32 9.89 -12.70
C ALA A 47 -0.15 8.49 -12.10
N ASN A 48 0.08 8.41 -10.79
CA ASN A 48 0.36 7.18 -10.09
C ASN A 48 -0.86 6.27 -10.19
N ASN A 49 -0.65 5.07 -10.72
CA ASN A 49 -1.71 4.10 -10.93
C ASN A 49 -1.22 2.68 -10.59
N GLU A 50 -2.15 1.73 -10.55
CA GLU A 50 -1.86 0.31 -10.31
C GLU A 50 -1.15 0.11 -8.96
N GLU A 51 -1.82 0.49 -7.88
CA GLU A 51 -1.24 0.54 -6.56
C GLU A 51 -1.24 -0.84 -5.88
N SER A 52 -0.20 -1.08 -5.09
CA SER A 52 -0.10 -2.22 -4.20
C SER A 52 0.23 -1.76 -2.79
N LEU A 53 -0.36 -2.43 -1.80
CA LEU A 53 -0.15 -2.14 -0.37
C LEU A 53 0.12 -3.42 0.39
N GLY A 54 1.27 -3.47 1.04
CA GLY A 54 1.62 -4.49 2.02
C GLY A 54 1.49 -3.97 3.46
N MET A 55 1.14 -4.88 4.37
CA MET A 55 1.06 -4.60 5.80
C MET A 55 1.75 -5.71 6.61
N SER A 56 2.54 -5.32 7.61
CA SER A 56 3.13 -6.23 8.59
C SER A 56 2.08 -6.77 9.57
N PRO A 57 2.31 -7.91 10.27
CA PRO A 57 1.31 -8.50 11.17
C PRO A 57 0.87 -7.60 12.33
N SER A 58 1.71 -6.65 12.75
CA SER A 58 1.37 -5.68 13.79
C SER A 58 0.52 -4.52 13.28
N GLY A 59 0.39 -4.37 11.96
CA GLY A 59 -0.23 -3.23 11.32
C GLY A 59 0.57 -1.93 11.41
N GLN A 60 1.76 -1.95 12.02
CA GLN A 60 2.57 -0.73 12.21
C GLN A 60 3.39 -0.38 10.98
N LEU A 61 4.02 -1.38 10.36
CA LEU A 61 4.78 -1.18 9.14
C LEU A 61 3.88 -1.45 7.93
N LEU A 62 3.72 -0.43 7.07
CA LEU A 62 3.03 -0.48 5.79
C LEU A 62 4.03 -0.13 4.67
N ALA A 63 3.86 -0.73 3.50
CA ALA A 63 4.65 -0.45 2.31
C ALA A 63 3.70 -0.32 1.11
N GLY A 64 3.73 0.84 0.44
CA GLY A 64 2.96 1.14 -0.75
C GLY A 64 3.86 1.22 -1.98
N ALA A 65 3.36 0.78 -3.12
CA ALA A 65 4.03 0.92 -4.41
C ALA A 65 3.00 1.22 -5.51
N TRP A 66 3.44 1.88 -6.58
CA TRP A 66 2.61 2.28 -7.72
C TRP A 66 3.47 2.34 -8.99
N ASN A 67 2.83 2.44 -10.16
CA ASN A 67 3.55 2.86 -11.36
C ASN A 67 3.89 4.33 -11.23
N ASP A 68 5.19 4.61 -11.26
CA ASP A 68 5.76 5.94 -11.21
C ASP A 68 5.96 6.44 -12.63
N TRP A 69 5.07 7.36 -13.02
CA TRP A 69 5.04 7.99 -14.34
C TRP A 69 5.70 9.36 -14.34
N GLU A 70 6.51 9.68 -13.32
CA GLU A 70 7.13 10.99 -13.18
C GLU A 70 8.29 11.14 -14.16
N TYR A 71 9.39 10.44 -13.89
CA TYR A 71 10.62 10.53 -14.69
C TYR A 71 11.26 9.17 -15.01
N ASN A 72 10.99 8.14 -14.22
CA ASN A 72 11.72 6.88 -14.28
C ASN A 72 10.97 5.76 -15.03
N ASP A 73 9.71 5.99 -15.45
CA ASP A 73 8.75 4.96 -15.91
C ASP A 73 8.88 3.69 -15.05
N GLY A 74 8.91 3.89 -13.74
CA GLY A 74 9.43 2.96 -12.74
C GLY A 74 8.39 2.53 -11.73
N CYS A 75 8.87 1.86 -10.69
CA CYS A 75 8.03 1.53 -9.55
C CYS A 75 8.26 2.55 -8.45
N GLY A 76 7.21 3.33 -8.18
CA GLY A 76 7.14 4.20 -7.03
C GLY A 76 7.02 3.39 -5.74
N PHE A 77 7.46 3.96 -4.64
CA PHE A 77 7.45 3.32 -3.34
C PHE A 77 7.44 4.33 -2.20
N SER A 78 6.63 4.06 -1.19
CA SER A 78 6.68 4.73 0.11
C SER A 78 6.31 3.74 1.23
N TYR A 79 6.61 4.11 2.47
CA TYR A 79 6.33 3.27 3.63
C TYR A 79 5.87 4.11 4.82
N SER A 80 5.19 3.45 5.74
CA SER A 80 4.78 4.02 7.02
C SER A 80 5.22 3.11 8.15
N THR A 81 5.78 3.68 9.21
CA THR A 81 6.16 2.95 10.43
C THR A 81 5.18 3.14 11.59
N ASN A 82 4.05 3.81 11.34
CA ASN A 82 3.05 4.14 12.36
C ASN A 82 1.61 3.83 11.89
N GLY A 83 1.45 2.77 11.10
CA GLY A 83 0.15 2.27 10.65
C GLY A 83 -0.56 3.20 9.68
N GLY A 84 0.20 3.96 8.88
CA GLY A 84 -0.34 4.84 7.84
C GLY A 84 -0.69 6.24 8.31
N ALA A 85 -0.39 6.60 9.57
CA ALA A 85 -0.64 7.95 10.08
C ALA A 85 0.28 8.98 9.41
N THR A 86 1.53 8.61 9.15
CA THR A 86 2.46 9.37 8.29
C THR A 86 3.19 8.42 7.36
N TRP A 87 3.51 8.91 6.18
CA TRP A 87 4.27 8.18 5.16
C TRP A 87 5.61 8.86 4.94
N ALA A 88 6.63 8.06 4.63
CA ALA A 88 7.85 8.60 4.07
C ALA A 88 7.53 9.34 2.76
N PRO A 89 8.38 10.31 2.36
CA PRO A 89 8.26 10.93 1.04
C PRO A 89 8.15 9.88 -0.06
N GLU A 90 7.47 10.23 -1.14
CA GLU A 90 7.37 9.39 -2.34
C GLU A 90 8.76 9.22 -2.95
N THR A 91 9.08 7.99 -3.32
CA THR A 91 10.37 7.62 -3.92
C THR A 91 10.14 6.50 -4.94
N PHE A 92 11.21 5.92 -5.48
CA PHE A 92 11.19 4.76 -6.35
C PHE A 92 11.80 3.52 -5.67
N VAL A 93 11.64 2.35 -6.30
CA VAL A 93 12.31 1.11 -5.88
C VAL A 93 13.72 1.05 -6.49
N PRO A 94 14.80 1.09 -5.68
CA PRO A 94 16.16 1.04 -6.19
C PRO A 94 16.50 -0.28 -6.89
N GLY A 95 17.46 -0.24 -7.82
CA GLY A 95 17.98 -1.43 -8.51
C GLY A 95 17.10 -1.94 -9.64
N LEU A 96 15.91 -1.36 -9.87
CA LEU A 96 15.01 -1.76 -10.95
C LEU A 96 15.37 -1.03 -12.25
N THR A 97 15.11 0.28 -12.28
CA THR A 97 15.32 1.09 -13.48
C THR A 97 16.68 1.78 -13.46
N LYS A 98 17.15 2.17 -14.65
CA LYS A 98 18.36 2.99 -14.85
C LYS A 98 18.14 4.48 -14.53
N PHE A 99 16.93 4.86 -14.13
CA PHE A 99 16.50 6.23 -13.87
C PHE A 99 15.99 6.35 -12.44
N THR A 100 16.04 7.55 -11.89
CA THR A 100 15.41 7.90 -10.61
C THR A 100 14.35 8.98 -10.86
N ASN A 101 13.70 9.46 -9.80
CA ASN A 101 12.73 10.55 -9.91
C ASN A 101 13.44 11.91 -10.05
N ASP A 102 14.77 11.92 -9.89
CA ASP A 102 15.66 13.01 -10.26
C ASP A 102 16.36 12.67 -11.60
N PRO A 103 16.10 13.44 -12.69
CA PRO A 103 16.71 13.18 -14.00
C PRO A 103 18.23 13.40 -14.01
N ASP A 104 18.79 14.10 -13.03
CA ASP A 104 20.23 14.32 -12.88
C ASP A 104 20.92 13.20 -12.08
N VAL A 105 20.14 12.29 -11.48
CA VAL A 105 20.64 11.14 -10.72
C VAL A 105 20.34 9.84 -11.47
N ALA A 106 21.42 9.10 -11.81
CA ALA A 106 21.29 7.80 -12.45
C ALA A 106 20.72 6.75 -11.48
N GLY A 107 19.81 5.92 -11.97
CA GLY A 107 19.31 4.76 -11.23
C GLY A 107 20.36 3.65 -11.14
N THR A 108 20.20 2.77 -10.16
CA THR A 108 21.12 1.64 -9.91
C THR A 108 20.71 0.36 -10.66
N GLY A 109 19.59 0.38 -11.38
CA GLY A 109 19.09 -0.74 -12.16
C GLY A 109 19.58 -0.79 -13.60
N THR A 110 19.00 -1.71 -14.37
CA THR A 110 19.36 -1.92 -15.78
C THR A 110 18.18 -1.84 -16.73
N PHE A 111 16.95 -1.80 -16.21
CA PHE A 111 15.75 -1.76 -17.01
C PHE A 111 15.37 -0.32 -17.35
N ALA A 112 14.77 -0.10 -18.51
CA ALA A 112 14.28 1.22 -18.90
C ALA A 112 12.94 1.56 -18.25
N ILE A 113 12.15 0.53 -17.92
CA ILE A 113 10.79 0.62 -17.39
C ILE A 113 10.63 -0.47 -16.31
N ALA A 114 9.93 -0.16 -15.24
CA ALA A 114 9.40 -1.12 -14.26
C ALA A 114 8.00 -0.66 -13.84
N GLY A 115 7.03 -1.56 -13.74
CA GLY A 115 5.66 -1.22 -13.34
C GLY A 115 4.89 -2.41 -12.78
N ASP A 116 3.57 -2.28 -12.68
CA ASP A 116 2.60 -3.21 -12.12
C ASP A 116 3.07 -3.83 -10.79
N PRO A 117 3.21 -3.02 -9.74
CA PRO A 117 3.81 -3.48 -8.51
C PRO A 117 2.93 -4.48 -7.76
N ALA A 118 3.59 -5.40 -7.05
CA ALA A 118 3.01 -6.23 -6.02
C ALA A 118 3.89 -6.20 -4.76
N VAL A 119 3.30 -5.78 -3.65
CA VAL A 119 3.98 -5.69 -2.34
C VAL A 119 3.37 -6.71 -1.39
N ALA A 120 4.21 -7.56 -0.80
CA ALA A 120 3.76 -8.56 0.15
C ALA A 120 4.68 -8.62 1.38
N PHE A 121 4.11 -8.66 2.58
CA PHE A 121 4.89 -8.95 3.78
C PHE A 121 5.26 -10.42 3.81
N ASN A 122 6.55 -10.71 3.95
CA ASN A 122 7.07 -12.05 4.04
C ASN A 122 7.34 -12.41 5.52
N PRO A 123 6.49 -13.23 6.16
CA PRO A 123 6.64 -13.54 7.58
C PRO A 123 7.88 -14.37 7.90
N LYS A 124 8.52 -14.98 6.90
CA LYS A 124 9.76 -15.74 7.09
C LYS A 124 10.98 -14.83 7.23
N SER A 125 11.05 -13.75 6.45
CA SER A 125 12.16 -12.79 6.51
C SER A 125 11.86 -11.60 7.43
N GLY A 126 10.59 -11.30 7.68
CA GLY A 126 10.16 -10.09 8.38
C GLY A 126 10.23 -8.84 7.50
N LEU A 127 10.42 -8.99 6.18
CA LEU A 127 10.59 -7.92 5.21
C LEU A 127 9.41 -7.86 4.25
N PHE A 128 9.32 -6.80 3.46
CA PHE A 128 8.41 -6.75 2.32
C PHE A 128 9.11 -7.26 1.06
N ASP A 129 8.52 -8.23 0.38
CA ASP A 129 8.87 -8.55 -1.00
C ASP A 129 8.18 -7.52 -1.90
N VAL A 130 8.96 -6.88 -2.76
CA VAL A 130 8.49 -5.88 -3.74
C VAL A 130 8.78 -6.44 -5.12
N ILE A 131 7.72 -6.66 -5.88
CA ILE A 131 7.78 -7.19 -7.25
C ILE A 131 7.29 -6.10 -8.20
N CYS A 132 8.00 -5.93 -9.30
CA CYS A 132 7.57 -5.14 -10.44
C CYS A 132 7.83 -5.93 -11.72
N GLN A 133 7.29 -5.49 -12.84
CA GLN A 133 7.56 -6.07 -14.14
C GLN A 133 8.17 -5.06 -15.11
N SER A 134 9.08 -5.55 -15.95
CA SER A 134 9.68 -4.79 -17.04
C SER A 134 9.26 -5.36 -18.39
N PHE A 135 9.12 -4.47 -19.37
CA PHE A 135 8.72 -4.79 -20.73
C PHE A 135 9.84 -4.45 -21.73
N GLY A 136 9.82 -5.10 -22.90
CA GLY A 136 10.59 -4.64 -24.07
C GLY A 136 12.10 -4.83 -24.00
N HIS A 137 12.62 -5.65 -23.08
CA HIS A 137 14.07 -5.92 -22.98
C HIS A 137 14.61 -6.77 -24.15
N THR A 138 13.90 -7.83 -24.55
CA THR A 138 14.23 -8.65 -25.72
C THR A 138 12.95 -9.23 -26.31
N GLY A 139 12.49 -8.70 -27.45
CA GLY A 139 11.20 -9.06 -28.02
C GLY A 139 10.02 -8.70 -27.10
N ASN A 140 8.96 -9.52 -27.10
CA ASN A 140 7.75 -9.32 -26.28
C ASN A 140 7.85 -9.95 -24.88
N GLN A 141 9.06 -10.04 -24.32
CA GLN A 141 9.27 -10.65 -23.01
C GLN A 141 8.89 -9.69 -21.88
N VAL A 142 8.08 -10.18 -20.94
CA VAL A 142 7.87 -9.58 -19.62
C VAL A 142 8.89 -10.19 -18.64
N ARG A 143 9.52 -9.37 -17.80
CA ARG A 143 10.45 -9.81 -16.76
C ARG A 143 9.97 -9.38 -15.40
N LEU A 144 9.87 -10.32 -14.46
CA LEU A 144 9.62 -9.99 -13.06
C LEU A 144 10.93 -9.54 -12.41
N LEU A 145 10.88 -8.38 -11.79
CA LEU A 145 11.93 -7.77 -11.01
C LEU A 145 11.53 -7.86 -9.55
N SER A 146 12.43 -8.36 -8.70
CA SER A 146 12.14 -8.58 -7.29
C SER A 146 13.22 -7.96 -6.43
N THR A 147 12.81 -7.28 -5.38
CA THR A 147 13.66 -6.84 -4.29
C THR A 147 12.96 -7.02 -2.96
N THR A 148 13.67 -6.75 -1.87
CA THR A 148 13.11 -6.72 -0.51
C THR A 148 13.28 -5.35 0.10
N PHE A 149 12.25 -4.86 0.78
CA PHE A 149 12.31 -3.64 1.55
C PHE A 149 12.52 -3.92 3.05
N ASP A 150 13.53 -3.27 3.62
CA ASP A 150 13.90 -3.31 5.03
C ASP A 150 13.84 -1.91 5.64
N ALA A 151 12.78 -1.65 6.41
CA ALA A 151 12.56 -0.35 7.04
C ALA A 151 13.66 0.07 8.02
N SER A 152 14.47 -0.88 8.52
CA SER A 152 15.61 -0.55 9.40
C SER A 152 16.78 0.10 8.67
N LYS A 153 16.80 0.00 7.33
CA LYS A 153 17.81 0.59 6.45
C LYS A 153 17.29 1.81 5.68
N ALA A 154 15.99 2.08 5.78
CA ALA A 154 15.37 3.18 5.07
C ALA A 154 15.72 4.53 5.74
N ASN A 155 16.04 5.53 4.92
CA ASN A 155 16.29 6.88 5.36
C ASN A 155 15.03 7.74 5.14
N PRO A 156 14.26 8.07 6.19
CA PRO A 156 12.98 8.77 6.03
C PRO A 156 13.13 10.25 5.62
N ASN A 157 14.36 10.77 5.52
CA ASN A 157 14.65 12.17 5.23
C ASN A 157 15.34 12.38 3.87
N ALA A 158 15.57 11.32 3.10
CA ALA A 158 16.41 11.40 1.90
C ALA A 158 15.63 11.60 0.60
N ASP A 159 14.29 11.60 0.63
CA ASP A 159 13.43 11.54 -0.56
C ASP A 159 13.82 10.41 -1.54
N VAL A 160 14.57 9.41 -1.07
CA VAL A 160 15.01 8.22 -1.79
C VAL A 160 15.03 7.03 -0.84
N ASN A 161 14.52 5.89 -1.29
CA ASN A 161 14.78 4.63 -0.60
C ASN A 161 16.26 4.26 -0.80
N GLU A 162 17.00 4.10 0.29
CA GLU A 162 18.38 3.60 0.24
C GLU A 162 18.35 2.07 0.03
N ALA A 163 19.13 1.59 -0.94
CA ALA A 163 19.25 0.18 -1.31
C ALA A 163 20.00 -0.66 -0.26
#